data_AF-A0A496ZMN5-F1
#
_entry.id   AF-A0A496ZMN5-F1
#
_cell.length_a   1.000
_cell.length_b   1.000
_cell.length_c   1.000
_cell.angle_alpha   90.00
_cell.angle_beta   90.00
_cell.angle_gamma   90.00
#
_symmetry.space_group_name_H-M   'P 1'
#
loop_
_entity.id
_entity.type
_entity.pdbx_description
1 polymer ?
#
loop_
_entity_poly.entity_id
_entity_poly.type
_entity_poly.pdbx_seq_one_letter_code
_entity_poly.pdbx_strand_id
1 'polypeptide(L)'
;HYIIYTVLVLTAGLTAFYSFRIIALIFHGEERYKLFGFHPHEAYKFMLVAMSPLLILAIIAGSLKMTYFEMVTAILPATQYHVHSALTYWIMTIGTQLFVIFSILYAYKKYANFRVKVPDGTSKMENSFAYKLLINQYYIPYFYEEYLVKSYRELSTIFWKQIDMKIVDATVDGIAGIIYGTGEKTRTMQSGNLSTMLKWMVLGLIVLLSLAVVFGLAARHFDGIKVISSGLGV
;
A
#
# COMPACT_ATOMS: atom_id res chain seq x y z
N HIS A 1 -32.43 -5.69 -18.59
CA HIS A 1 -32.01 -4.42 -17.96
C HIS A 1 -31.39 -3.48 -18.97
N TYR A 2 -32.15 -2.51 -19.49
CA TYR A 2 -31.67 -1.62 -20.56
C TYR A 2 -30.59 -0.64 -20.09
N ILE A 3 -30.68 -0.13 -18.85
CA ILE A 3 -29.72 0.84 -18.29
C ILE A 3 -28.31 0.25 -18.24
N ILE A 4 -28.16 -0.96 -17.71
CA ILE A 4 -26.86 -1.64 -17.59
C ILE A 4 -26.26 -1.87 -18.97
N TYR A 5 -27.08 -2.36 -19.92
CA TYR A 5 -26.62 -2.55 -21.29
C TYR A 5 -26.15 -1.23 -21.92
N THR A 6 -26.94 -0.16 -21.82
CA THR A 6 -26.55 1.15 -22.39
C THR A 6 -25.25 1.66 -21.78
N VAL A 7 -25.07 1.55 -20.45
CA VAL A 7 -23.81 1.92 -19.79
C VAL A 7 -22.65 1.10 -20.34
N LEU A 8 -22.79 -0.22 -20.46
CA LEU A 8 -21.74 -1.10 -21.00
C LEU A 8 -21.39 -0.78 -22.46
N VAL A 9 -22.39 -0.51 -23.31
CA VAL A 9 -22.17 -0.14 -24.72
C VAL A 9 -21.43 1.19 -24.81
N LEU A 10 -21.86 2.19 -24.04
CA LEU A 10 -21.18 3.49 -23.99
C LEU A 10 -19.75 3.35 -23.49
N THR A 11 -19.51 2.58 -22.43
CA THR A 11 -18.17 2.31 -21.91
C THR A 11 -17.31 1.60 -22.95
N ALA A 12 -17.82 0.57 -23.64
CA ALA A 12 -17.06 -0.13 -24.69
C ALA A 12 -16.64 0.81 -25.83
N GLY A 13 -17.52 1.70 -26.29
CA GLY A 13 -17.19 2.71 -27.29
C GLY A 13 -16.18 3.75 -26.78
N LEU A 14 -16.31 4.20 -25.53
CA LEU A 14 -15.32 5.09 -24.90
C LEU A 14 -13.95 4.42 -24.78
N THR A 15 -13.91 3.12 -24.45
CA THR A 15 -12.67 2.33 -24.40
C THR A 15 -11.98 2.30 -25.74
N ALA A 16 -12.72 1.92 -26.79
CA ALA A 16 -12.19 1.93 -28.14
C ALA A 16 -11.72 3.32 -28.57
N PHE A 17 -12.50 4.36 -28.24
CA PHE A 17 -12.16 5.75 -28.56
C PHE A 17 -10.84 6.19 -27.92
N TYR A 18 -10.63 5.98 -26.60
CA TYR A 18 -9.41 6.45 -25.95
C TYR A 18 -8.17 5.64 -26.36
N SER A 19 -8.29 4.32 -26.54
CA SER A 19 -7.19 3.47 -26.99
C SER A 19 -6.69 3.86 -28.38
N PHE A 20 -7.61 4.01 -29.34
CA PHE A 20 -7.25 4.40 -30.70
C PHE A 20 -6.86 5.87 -30.82
N ARG A 21 -7.38 6.76 -29.96
CA ARG A 21 -6.88 8.13 -29.83
C ARG A 21 -5.39 8.14 -29.48
N ILE A 22 -4.95 7.31 -28.53
CA ILE A 22 -3.53 7.23 -28.13
C ILE A 22 -2.68 6.73 -29.31
N ILE A 23 -3.10 5.63 -29.96
CA ILE A 23 -2.39 5.08 -31.14
C ILE A 23 -2.29 6.12 -32.26
N ALA A 24 -3.39 6.80 -32.58
CA ALA A 24 -3.42 7.83 -33.62
C ALA A 24 -2.49 9.01 -33.28
N LEU A 25 -2.51 9.50 -32.04
CA LEU A 25 -1.64 10.61 -31.61
C LEU A 25 -0.16 10.25 -31.59
N ILE A 26 0.19 9.03 -31.16
CA ILE A 26 1.59 8.59 -31.03
C ILE A 26 2.21 8.28 -32.40
N PHE A 27 1.50 7.54 -33.25
CA PHE A 27 2.07 7.01 -34.49
C PHE A 27 1.74 7.84 -35.74
N HIS A 28 0.60 8.54 -35.75
CA HIS A 28 0.10 9.23 -36.95
C HIS A 28 -0.17 10.73 -36.74
N GLY A 29 0.09 11.25 -35.54
CA GLY A 29 -0.07 12.66 -35.21
C GLY A 29 1.15 13.51 -35.59
N GLU A 30 1.15 14.78 -35.19
CA GLU A 30 2.31 15.66 -35.31
C GLU A 30 3.51 15.12 -34.51
N GLU A 31 4.69 15.13 -35.13
CA GLU A 31 5.96 14.72 -34.51
C GLU A 31 6.43 15.76 -33.48
N ARG A 32 5.82 15.72 -32.29
CA ARG A 32 6.10 16.67 -31.20
C ARG A 32 7.49 16.49 -30.60
N TYR A 33 8.15 15.34 -30.78
CA TYR A 33 9.51 15.11 -30.27
C TYR A 33 10.56 16.04 -30.91
N LYS A 34 10.31 16.53 -32.14
CA LYS A 34 11.16 17.51 -32.82
C LYS A 34 11.25 18.84 -32.07
N LEU A 35 10.18 19.23 -31.36
CA LEU A 35 10.16 20.46 -30.55
C LEU A 35 11.13 20.39 -29.35
N PHE A 36 11.42 19.17 -28.89
CA PHE A 36 12.26 18.93 -27.72
C PHE A 36 13.67 18.43 -28.10
N GLY A 37 13.98 18.31 -29.40
CA GLY A 37 15.30 17.90 -29.91
C GLY A 37 15.68 16.44 -29.65
N PHE A 38 14.73 15.59 -29.26
CA PHE A 38 14.97 14.17 -29.00
C PHE A 38 14.58 13.31 -30.21
N HIS A 39 15.42 12.34 -30.57
CA HIS A 39 15.10 11.32 -31.56
C HIS A 39 14.73 10.01 -30.86
N PRO A 40 13.47 9.57 -30.93
CA PRO A 40 13.10 8.26 -30.40
C PRO A 40 13.87 7.16 -31.12
N HIS A 41 14.53 6.29 -30.37
CA HIS A 41 15.12 5.07 -30.92
C HIS A 41 14.11 3.93 -30.85
N GLU A 42 14.18 3.04 -31.83
CA GLU A 42 13.39 1.82 -31.87
C GLU A 42 13.66 0.95 -30.63
N ALA A 43 12.65 0.18 -30.19
CA ALA A 43 12.84 -0.73 -29.08
C ALA A 43 13.87 -1.82 -29.45
N TYR A 44 14.79 -2.12 -28.53
CA TYR A 44 15.76 -3.19 -28.76
C TYR A 44 15.05 -4.53 -28.98
N LYS A 45 15.61 -5.37 -29.86
CA LYS A 45 15.04 -6.68 -30.23
C LYS A 45 14.75 -7.58 -29.01
N PHE A 46 15.56 -7.52 -27.96
CA PHE A 46 15.33 -8.32 -26.75
C PHE A 46 14.04 -7.92 -26.01
N MET A 47 13.64 -6.65 -26.03
CA MET A 47 12.38 -6.19 -25.43
C MET A 47 11.19 -6.72 -26.23
N LEU A 48 11.26 -6.70 -27.56
CA LEU A 48 10.23 -7.25 -28.42
C LEU A 48 10.06 -8.77 -28.20
N VAL A 49 11.17 -9.49 -28.08
CA VAL A 49 11.17 -10.92 -27.76
C VAL A 49 10.56 -11.15 -26.37
N ALA A 50 10.88 -10.35 -25.36
CA ALA A 50 10.32 -10.47 -24.01
C ALA A 50 8.80 -10.22 -23.96
N MET A 51 8.25 -9.39 -24.85
CA MET A 51 6.81 -9.15 -24.98
C MET A 51 6.08 -10.21 -25.82
N SER A 52 6.79 -10.92 -26.70
CA SER A 52 6.19 -11.91 -27.60
C SER A 52 5.41 -13.06 -26.93
N PRO A 53 5.76 -13.57 -25.72
CA PRO A 53 4.95 -14.56 -25.03
C PRO A 53 3.55 -14.05 -24.71
N LEU A 54 3.40 -12.79 -24.31
CA LEU A 54 2.08 -12.21 -24.03
C LEU A 54 1.22 -12.15 -25.30
N LEU A 55 1.82 -11.83 -26.44
CA LEU A 55 1.13 -11.85 -27.74
C LEU A 55 0.64 -13.26 -28.08
N ILE A 56 1.50 -14.26 -27.94
CA ILE A 56 1.17 -15.67 -28.22
C ILE A 56 0.05 -16.14 -27.29
N LEU A 57 0.15 -15.84 -25.99
CA LEU A 57 -0.86 -16.19 -25.01
C LEU A 57 -2.20 -15.51 -25.29
N ALA A 58 -2.21 -14.25 -25.74
CA ALA A 58 -3.44 -13.55 -26.13
C ALA A 58 -4.14 -14.23 -27.33
N ILE A 59 -3.38 -14.70 -28.32
CA ILE A 59 -3.92 -15.44 -29.48
C ILE A 59 -4.50 -16.79 -29.05
N ILE A 60 -3.76 -17.54 -28.22
CA ILE A 60 -4.20 -18.84 -27.69
C ILE A 60 -5.48 -18.67 -26.85
N ALA A 61 -5.49 -17.70 -25.93
CA ALA A 61 -6.64 -17.42 -25.07
C ALA A 61 -7.87 -17.01 -25.89
N GLY A 62 -7.68 -16.17 -26.92
CA GLY A 62 -8.77 -15.78 -27.81
C GLY A 62 -9.35 -16.95 -28.61
N SER A 63 -8.49 -17.87 -29.06
CA SER A 63 -8.89 -19.04 -29.86
C SER A 63 -9.56 -20.14 -29.02
N LEU A 64 -9.06 -20.39 -27.81
CA LEU A 64 -9.57 -21.43 -26.90
C LEU A 64 -10.69 -20.95 -25.97
N LYS A 65 -11.24 -19.75 -26.18
CA LYS A 65 -12.24 -19.14 -25.29
C LYS A 65 -13.48 -20.02 -25.05
N MET A 66 -13.91 -20.77 -26.07
CA MET A 66 -15.12 -21.61 -26.00
C MET A 66 -14.88 -22.82 -25.11
N THR A 67 -13.75 -23.52 -25.31
CA THR A 67 -13.34 -24.66 -24.49
C THR A 67 -13.12 -24.25 -23.02
N TYR A 68 -12.53 -23.07 -22.80
CA TYR A 68 -12.37 -22.53 -21.45
C TYR A 68 -13.73 -22.22 -20.80
N PHE A 69 -14.65 -21.62 -21.55
CA PHE A 69 -16.00 -21.34 -21.05
C PHE A 69 -16.73 -22.63 -20.65
N GLU A 70 -16.70 -23.67 -21.49
CA GLU A 70 -17.30 -24.97 -21.21
C GLU A 70 -16.74 -25.60 -19.93
N MET A 71 -15.41 -25.61 -19.77
CA MET A 71 -14.73 -26.11 -18.56
C MET A 71 -15.20 -25.38 -17.30
N VAL A 72 -15.32 -24.04 -17.34
CA VAL A 72 -15.79 -23.25 -16.19
C VAL A 72 -17.26 -23.55 -15.89
N THR A 73 -18.10 -23.65 -16.93
CA THR A 73 -19.53 -23.92 -16.76
C THR A 73 -19.85 -25.34 -16.27
N ALA A 74 -18.92 -26.29 -16.43
CA ALA A 74 -19.02 -27.63 -15.88
C ALA A 74 -18.88 -27.66 -14.34
N ILE A 75 -18.10 -26.73 -13.77
CA ILE A 75 -17.87 -26.63 -12.33
C ILE A 75 -18.85 -25.64 -11.68
N LEU A 76 -19.16 -24.54 -12.36
CA LEU A 76 -20.06 -23.50 -11.89
C LEU A 76 -21.16 -23.26 -12.93
N PRO A 77 -22.41 -23.70 -12.69
CA PRO A 77 -23.47 -23.56 -13.68
C PRO A 77 -23.67 -22.09 -14.04
N ALA A 78 -23.56 -21.78 -15.34
CA ALA A 78 -23.75 -20.43 -15.83
C ALA A 78 -25.16 -19.94 -15.49
N THR A 79 -25.24 -18.75 -14.89
CA THR A 79 -26.51 -18.03 -14.78
C THR A 79 -27.03 -17.74 -16.19
N GLN A 80 -28.09 -18.44 -16.60
CA GLN A 80 -28.72 -18.20 -17.89
C GLN A 80 -29.46 -16.87 -17.85
N TYR A 81 -28.82 -15.83 -18.36
CA TYR A 81 -29.52 -14.59 -18.69
C TYR A 81 -30.54 -14.92 -19.79
N HIS A 82 -31.82 -14.94 -19.43
CA HIS A 82 -32.91 -15.14 -20.38
C HIS A 82 -32.99 -13.91 -21.29
N VAL A 83 -32.20 -13.89 -22.37
CA VAL A 83 -32.39 -12.93 -23.45
C VAL A 83 -33.70 -13.34 -24.13
N HIS A 84 -34.72 -12.48 -24.01
CA HIS A 84 -36.11 -12.82 -24.34
C HIS A 84 -36.33 -13.25 -25.80
N SER A 85 -35.37 -13.00 -26.70
CA SER A 85 -35.41 -13.41 -28.10
C SER A 85 -34.01 -13.47 -28.72
N ALA A 86 -33.78 -14.45 -29.60
CA ALA A 86 -32.55 -14.56 -30.40
C ALA A 86 -32.29 -13.29 -31.24
N LEU A 87 -33.36 -12.61 -31.68
CA LEU A 87 -33.28 -11.36 -32.42
C LEU A 87 -32.66 -10.24 -31.56
N THR A 88 -33.03 -10.15 -30.28
CA THR A 88 -32.47 -9.16 -29.34
C THR A 88 -30.98 -9.40 -29.10
N TYR A 89 -30.54 -10.66 -28.97
CA TYR A 89 -29.13 -11.02 -28.81
C TYR A 89 -28.28 -10.55 -30.01
N TRP A 90 -28.74 -10.82 -31.23
CA TRP A 90 -28.04 -10.42 -32.46
C TRP A 90 -28.01 -8.90 -32.63
N ILE A 91 -29.12 -8.21 -32.39
CA ILE A 91 -29.17 -6.74 -32.43
C ILE A 91 -28.19 -6.14 -31.44
N MET A 92 -28.12 -6.68 -30.22
CA MET A 92 -27.18 -6.18 -29.22
C MET A 92 -25.74 -6.41 -29.66
N THR A 93 -25.39 -7.62 -30.08
CA THR A 93 -24.02 -7.99 -30.47
C THR A 93 -23.53 -7.20 -31.69
N ILE A 94 -24.36 -7.10 -32.73
CA ILE A 94 -24.02 -6.35 -33.95
C ILE A 94 -24.00 -4.85 -33.63
N GLY A 95 -24.98 -4.36 -32.88
CA GLY A 95 -25.05 -2.96 -32.47
C GLY A 95 -23.82 -2.52 -31.68
N THR A 96 -23.34 -3.34 -30.74
CA THR A 96 -22.11 -3.05 -29.99
C THR A 96 -20.89 -3.00 -30.89
N GLN A 97 -20.76 -3.95 -31.83
CA GLN A 97 -19.60 -4.01 -32.71
C GLN A 97 -19.56 -2.82 -33.68
N LEU A 98 -20.71 -2.45 -34.25
CA LEU A 98 -20.82 -1.27 -35.11
C LEU A 98 -20.51 0.02 -34.35
N PHE A 99 -20.99 0.16 -33.12
CA PHE A 99 -20.70 1.32 -32.29
C PHE A 99 -19.20 1.44 -31.98
N VAL A 100 -18.56 0.33 -31.61
CA VAL A 100 -17.11 0.27 -31.37
C VAL A 100 -16.33 0.64 -32.64
N ILE A 101 -16.67 0.06 -33.79
CA ILE A 101 -16.04 0.39 -35.08
C ILE A 101 -16.19 1.89 -35.38
N PHE A 102 -17.38 2.46 -35.18
CA PHE A 102 -17.61 3.88 -35.38
C PHE A 102 -16.75 4.74 -34.44
N SER A 103 -16.64 4.38 -33.16
CA SER A 103 -15.77 5.06 -32.19
C SER A 103 -14.29 5.03 -32.61
N ILE A 104 -13.81 3.89 -33.12
CA ILE A 104 -12.43 3.73 -33.64
C ILE A 104 -12.21 4.65 -34.84
N LEU A 105 -13.10 4.59 -35.84
CA LEU A 105 -12.99 5.41 -37.05
C LEU A 105 -13.03 6.90 -36.73
N TYR A 106 -13.93 7.31 -35.82
CA TYR A 106 -14.02 8.69 -35.36
C TYR A 106 -12.74 9.14 -34.65
N ALA A 107 -12.20 8.33 -33.72
CA ALA A 107 -10.95 8.62 -33.03
C ALA A 107 -9.78 8.76 -34.02
N TYR A 108 -9.61 7.79 -34.90
CA TYR A 108 -8.51 7.78 -35.86
C TYR A 108 -8.59 8.98 -36.80
N LYS A 109 -9.75 9.25 -37.42
CA LYS A 109 -9.93 10.40 -38.33
C LYS A 109 -9.70 11.74 -37.62
N LYS A 110 -10.09 11.86 -36.36
CA LYS A 110 -9.94 13.13 -35.62
C LYS A 110 -8.50 13.37 -35.16
N TYR A 111 -7.82 12.33 -34.67
CA TYR A 111 -6.53 12.46 -33.98
C TYR A 111 -5.31 12.07 -34.81
N ALA A 112 -5.47 11.36 -35.93
CA ALA A 112 -4.40 11.14 -36.90
C ALA A 112 -4.18 12.36 -37.83
N ASN A 113 -5.03 13.39 -37.74
CA ASN A 113 -4.83 14.63 -38.48
C ASN A 113 -3.93 15.57 -37.68
N PHE A 114 -2.94 16.17 -38.36
CA PHE A 114 -1.90 17.00 -37.74
C PHE A 114 -2.44 18.19 -36.91
N ARG A 115 -3.61 18.75 -37.25
CA ARG A 115 -4.13 20.01 -36.66
C ARG A 115 -4.65 19.95 -35.22
N VAL A 116 -4.38 18.91 -34.43
CA VAL A 116 -4.87 18.82 -33.04
C VAL A 116 -3.96 19.61 -32.11
N LYS A 117 -4.43 20.80 -31.71
CA LYS A 117 -3.75 21.67 -30.74
C LYS A 117 -3.59 20.98 -29.38
N VAL A 118 -2.44 21.19 -28.73
CA VAL A 118 -2.21 20.77 -27.34
C VAL A 118 -3.17 21.55 -26.44
N PRO A 119 -3.76 20.93 -25.40
CA PRO A 119 -4.55 21.68 -24.44
C PRO A 119 -3.69 22.71 -23.69
N ASP A 120 -3.90 24.00 -23.96
CA ASP A 120 -3.10 25.11 -23.44
C ASP A 120 -3.84 25.95 -22.36
N GLY A 121 -5.05 25.53 -21.96
CA GLY A 121 -5.90 26.25 -21.00
C GLY A 121 -6.66 27.44 -21.59
N THR A 122 -6.55 27.70 -22.89
CA THR A 122 -7.10 28.88 -23.57
C THR A 122 -8.47 28.60 -24.22
N SER A 123 -8.83 27.34 -24.43
CA SER A 123 -10.10 26.99 -25.07
C SER A 123 -11.28 27.12 -24.11
N LYS A 124 -12.46 27.52 -24.64
CA LYS A 124 -13.73 27.49 -23.88
C LYS A 124 -14.05 26.10 -23.35
N MET A 125 -13.66 25.04 -24.08
CA MET A 125 -13.86 23.66 -23.65
C MET A 125 -12.96 23.30 -22.47
N GLU A 126 -11.70 23.73 -22.47
CA GLU A 126 -10.74 23.47 -21.39
C GLU A 126 -11.12 24.16 -20.09
N ASN A 127 -11.78 25.32 -20.20
CA ASN A 127 -12.29 26.04 -19.04
C ASN A 127 -13.64 25.53 -18.52
N SER A 128 -14.27 24.58 -19.23
CA SER A 128 -15.51 23.96 -18.78
C SER A 128 -15.30 23.12 -17.53
N PHE A 129 -16.29 23.15 -16.62
CA PHE A 129 -16.29 22.36 -15.40
C PHE A 129 -16.09 20.87 -15.67
N ALA A 130 -16.79 20.31 -16.67
CA ALA A 130 -16.69 18.90 -17.02
C ALA A 130 -15.28 18.51 -17.47
N TYR A 131 -14.60 19.38 -18.24
CA TYR A 131 -13.22 19.15 -18.66
C TYR A 131 -12.27 19.18 -17.46
N LYS A 132 -12.39 20.21 -16.60
CA LYS A 132 -11.58 20.35 -15.38
C LYS A 132 -11.76 19.19 -14.42
N LEU A 133 -12.97 18.65 -14.30
CA LEU A 133 -13.24 17.49 -13.47
C LEU A 133 -12.56 16.22 -14.02
N LEU A 134 -12.63 15.98 -15.32
CA LEU A 134 -12.02 14.81 -15.96
C LEU A 134 -10.49 14.88 -16.00
N ILE A 135 -9.90 16.04 -16.33
CA ILE A 135 -8.45 16.21 -16.40
C ILE A 135 -7.78 16.07 -15.02
N ASN A 136 -8.47 16.50 -13.96
CA ASN A 136 -8.01 16.34 -12.57
C ASN A 136 -8.39 14.98 -11.97
N GLN A 137 -8.69 13.96 -12.79
CA GLN A 137 -9.00 12.60 -12.34
C GLN A 137 -10.11 12.57 -11.26
N TYR A 138 -11.19 13.33 -11.48
CA TYR A 138 -12.31 13.47 -10.54
C TYR A 138 -11.92 14.04 -9.17
N TYR A 139 -10.74 14.67 -9.05
CA TYR A 139 -10.16 15.14 -7.78
C TYR A 139 -10.00 14.06 -6.70
N ILE A 140 -10.10 12.77 -7.07
CA ILE A 140 -9.94 11.64 -6.15
C ILE A 140 -8.52 11.63 -5.55
N PRO A 141 -7.42 11.80 -6.32
CA PRO A 141 -6.08 11.83 -5.74
C PRO A 141 -5.87 13.00 -4.78
N TYR A 142 -6.44 14.17 -5.10
CA TYR A 142 -6.36 15.35 -4.22
C TYR A 142 -7.09 15.12 -2.90
N PHE A 143 -8.30 14.56 -2.96
CA PHE A 143 -9.04 14.15 -1.77
C PHE A 143 -8.25 13.12 -0.94
N TYR A 144 -7.69 12.11 -1.60
CA TYR A 144 -6.91 11.07 -0.93
C TYR A 144 -5.68 11.65 -0.21
N GLU A 145 -4.91 12.52 -0.89
CA GLU A 145 -3.71 13.12 -0.29
C GLU A 145 -4.06 14.04 0.89
N GLU A 146 -5.03 14.94 0.72
CA GLU A 146 -5.34 15.96 1.74
C GLU A 146 -6.02 15.36 2.97
N TYR A 147 -6.98 14.43 2.78
CA TYR A 147 -7.79 13.94 3.91
C TYR A 147 -7.24 12.66 4.52
N LEU A 148 -6.71 11.72 3.71
CA LEU A 148 -6.25 10.42 4.20
C LEU A 148 -4.74 10.42 4.46
N VAL A 149 -3.93 10.77 3.44
CA VAL A 149 -2.47 10.62 3.53
C VAL A 149 -1.86 11.62 4.51
N LYS A 150 -2.25 12.90 4.45
CA LYS A 150 -1.72 13.94 5.34
C LYS A 150 -2.03 13.64 6.81
N SER A 151 -3.28 13.32 7.13
CA SER A 151 -3.71 12.91 8.47
C SER A 151 -2.89 11.70 8.98
N TYR A 152 -2.70 10.69 8.13
CA TYR A 152 -1.89 9.52 8.47
C TYR A 152 -0.41 9.88 8.69
N ARG A 153 0.16 10.76 7.87
CA ARG A 153 1.54 11.24 7.99
C ARG A 153 1.77 12.02 9.29
N GLU A 154 0.82 12.85 9.69
CA GLU A 154 0.86 13.58 10.96
C GLU A 154 0.79 12.63 12.16
N LEU A 155 -0.14 11.65 12.14
CA LEU A 155 -0.21 10.61 13.16
C LEU A 155 1.09 9.81 13.26
N SER A 156 1.63 9.37 12.13
CA SER A 156 2.91 8.65 12.08
C SER A 156 4.05 9.46 12.70
N THR A 157 4.09 10.76 12.40
CA THR A 157 5.09 11.68 12.99
C THR A 157 4.94 11.81 14.51
N ILE A 158 3.71 11.81 15.03
CA ILE A 158 3.43 11.81 16.46
C ILE A 158 3.94 10.51 17.10
N PHE A 159 3.61 9.34 16.53
CA PHE A 159 4.08 8.05 17.06
C PHE A 159 5.61 7.99 17.09
N TRP A 160 6.27 8.41 16.02
CA TRP A 160 7.73 8.41 15.99
C TRP A 160 8.35 9.40 17.01
N LYS A 161 7.95 10.67 16.99
CA LYS A 161 8.62 11.70 17.80
C LYS A 161 8.19 11.70 19.27
N GLN A 162 6.94 11.38 19.57
CA GLN A 162 6.40 11.47 20.92
C GLN A 162 6.43 10.14 21.67
N ILE A 163 6.28 9.02 20.97
CA ILE A 163 6.25 7.72 21.62
C ILE A 163 7.63 7.08 21.51
N ASP A 164 8.13 6.86 20.30
CA ASP A 164 9.39 6.13 20.12
C ASP A 164 10.58 6.90 20.72
N MET A 165 10.90 8.09 20.21
CA MET A 165 12.07 8.86 20.65
C MET A 165 12.02 9.35 22.11
N LYS A 166 10.84 9.47 22.72
CA LYS A 166 10.69 10.06 24.07
C LYS A 166 10.33 9.05 25.14
N ILE A 167 9.62 7.99 24.81
CA ILE A 167 9.19 6.98 25.79
C ILE A 167 10.11 5.78 25.66
N VAL A 168 10.31 5.26 24.46
CA VAL A 168 11.13 4.05 24.24
C VAL A 168 12.60 4.37 24.55
N ASP A 169 13.18 5.38 23.89
CA ASP A 169 14.58 5.75 24.11
C ASP A 169 14.83 6.18 25.56
N ALA A 170 13.95 7.02 26.14
CA ALA A 170 14.12 7.45 27.54
C ALA A 170 14.03 6.29 28.54
N THR A 171 13.26 5.24 28.23
CA THR A 171 13.20 4.04 29.06
C THR A 171 14.54 3.29 29.00
N VAL A 172 15.08 3.12 27.80
CA VAL A 172 16.38 2.46 27.60
C VAL A 172 17.51 3.26 28.27
N ASP A 173 17.55 4.57 28.04
CA ASP A 173 18.53 5.48 28.66
C ASP A 173 18.38 5.53 30.19
N GLY A 174 17.14 5.46 30.69
CA GLY A 174 16.86 5.39 32.12
C GLY A 174 17.41 4.12 32.76
N ILE A 175 17.20 2.97 32.14
CA ILE A 175 17.75 1.69 32.59
C ILE A 175 19.29 1.74 32.58
N ALA A 176 19.87 2.20 31.47
CA ALA A 176 21.31 2.35 31.34
C ALA A 176 21.86 3.29 32.44
N GLY A 177 21.22 4.43 32.67
CA GLY A 177 21.60 5.40 33.70
C GLY A 177 21.56 4.83 35.11
N ILE A 178 20.57 4.01 35.45
CA ILE A 178 20.50 3.32 36.75
C ILE A 178 21.68 2.36 36.90
N ILE A 179 21.99 1.57 35.88
CA ILE A 179 23.08 0.60 35.90
C ILE A 179 24.43 1.31 36.03
N TYR A 180 24.70 2.31 35.18
CA TYR A 180 25.94 3.09 35.22
C TYR A 180 26.09 3.85 36.54
N GLY A 181 25.03 4.52 37.02
CA GLY A 181 25.06 5.26 38.28
C GLY A 181 25.29 4.35 39.49
N THR A 182 24.70 3.15 39.49
CA THR A 182 24.95 2.14 40.54
C THR A 182 26.40 1.64 40.46
N GLY A 183 26.90 1.39 39.24
CA GLY A 183 28.28 0.99 39.02
C GLY A 183 29.29 2.03 39.50
N GLU A 184 29.08 3.31 39.17
CA GLU A 184 29.97 4.41 39.57
C GLU A 184 30.01 4.58 41.09
N LYS A 185 28.85 4.55 41.77
CA LYS A 185 28.79 4.61 43.25
C LYS A 185 29.49 3.41 43.88
N THR A 186 29.24 2.20 43.38
CA THR A 186 29.84 0.96 43.90
C THR A 186 31.35 0.91 43.67
N ARG A 187 31.86 1.53 42.58
CA ARG A 187 33.29 1.60 42.27
C ARG A 187 34.11 2.23 43.41
N THR A 188 33.52 3.15 44.16
CA THR A 188 34.19 3.80 45.30
C THR A 188 34.49 2.85 46.47
N MET A 189 33.82 1.69 46.53
CA MET A 189 34.14 0.63 47.51
C MET A 189 35.52 0.00 47.22
N GLN A 190 35.98 0.05 45.97
CA GLN A 190 37.26 -0.48 45.50
C GLN A 190 38.28 0.65 45.26
N SER A 191 38.37 1.61 46.18
CA SER A 191 39.21 2.82 46.03
C SER A 191 40.72 2.58 46.26
N GLY A 192 41.15 1.35 46.54
CA GLY A 192 42.53 1.02 46.91
C GLY A 192 42.97 1.48 48.32
N ASN A 193 42.07 2.08 49.10
CA ASN A 193 42.33 2.47 50.48
C ASN A 193 42.00 1.31 51.43
N LEU A 194 43.02 0.73 52.06
CA LEU A 194 42.88 -0.42 52.95
C LEU A 194 41.89 -0.18 54.10
N SER A 195 41.84 1.04 54.67
CA SER A 195 40.92 1.38 55.76
C SER A 195 39.45 1.33 55.31
N THR A 196 39.16 1.82 54.11
CA THR A 196 37.81 1.79 53.53
C THR A 196 37.38 0.36 53.19
N MET A 197 38.29 -0.45 52.65
CA MET A 197 38.03 -1.87 52.35
C MET A 197 37.74 -2.67 53.63
N LEU A 198 38.51 -2.41 54.71
CA LEU A 198 38.29 -3.08 56.00
C LEU A 198 36.92 -2.73 56.59
N LYS A 199 36.48 -1.47 56.48
CA LYS A 199 35.14 -1.04 56.90
C LYS A 199 34.04 -1.79 56.15
N TRP A 200 34.16 -1.95 54.84
CA TRP A 200 33.21 -2.72 54.04
C TRP A 200 33.20 -4.21 54.40
N MET A 201 34.37 -4.80 54.69
CA MET A 201 34.47 -6.19 55.13
C MET A 201 33.77 -6.43 56.48
N VAL A 202 34.02 -5.57 57.47
CA VAL A 202 33.35 -5.66 58.78
C VAL A 202 31.84 -5.48 58.64
N LEU A 203 31.41 -4.52 57.83
CA LEU A 203 29.98 -4.30 57.57
C LEU A 203 29.34 -5.52 56.90
N GLY A 204 30.03 -6.15 55.92
CA GLY A 204 29.61 -7.40 55.30
C GLY A 204 29.50 -8.56 56.30
N LEU A 205 30.45 -8.69 57.23
CA LEU A 205 30.41 -9.70 58.30
C LEU A 205 29.17 -9.51 59.20
N ILE A 206 28.91 -8.27 59.65
CA ILE A 206 27.76 -7.94 60.50
C ILE A 206 26.45 -8.24 59.77
N VAL A 207 26.34 -7.87 58.49
CA VAL A 207 25.16 -8.15 57.66
C VAL A 207 24.95 -9.65 57.49
N LEU A 208 25.99 -10.43 57.19
CA LEU A 208 25.89 -11.88 57.06
C LEU A 208 25.46 -12.55 58.37
N LEU A 209 26.04 -12.15 59.51
CA LEU A 209 25.69 -12.69 60.82
C LEU A 209 24.25 -12.35 61.21
N SER A 210 23.84 -11.09 61.01
CA SER A 210 22.45 -10.68 61.28
C SER A 210 21.45 -11.42 60.39
N LEU A 211 21.76 -11.58 59.09
CA LEU A 211 20.91 -12.33 58.16
C LEU A 211 20.85 -13.83 58.53
N ALA A 212 21.96 -14.42 58.97
CA ALA A 212 22.00 -15.79 59.48
C ALA A 212 21.16 -15.97 60.76
N VAL A 213 21.19 -15.00 61.68
CA VAL A 213 20.34 -15.01 62.89
C VAL A 213 18.86 -14.86 62.52
N VAL A 214 18.51 -13.92 61.63
CA VAL A 214 17.13 -13.75 61.14
C VAL A 214 16.64 -15.03 60.46
N PHE A 215 17.46 -15.62 59.59
CA PHE A 215 17.12 -16.87 58.91
C PHE A 215 16.98 -18.03 59.91
N GLY A 216 17.87 -18.14 60.90
CA GLY A 216 17.80 -19.15 61.96
C GLY A 216 16.57 -19.00 62.85
N LEU A 217 16.18 -17.76 63.19
CA LEU A 217 14.96 -17.47 63.93
C LEU A 217 13.70 -17.75 63.11
N ALA A 218 13.70 -17.39 61.82
CA ALA A 218 12.62 -17.70 60.89
C ALA A 218 12.45 -19.21 60.70
N ALA A 219 13.55 -19.96 60.60
CA ALA A 219 13.54 -21.42 60.54
C ALA A 219 13.03 -22.05 61.86
N ARG A 220 13.40 -21.48 63.01
CA ARG A 220 12.96 -21.96 64.33
C ARG A 220 11.49 -21.67 64.64
N HIS A 221 10.95 -20.56 64.13
CA HIS A 221 9.55 -20.17 64.27
C HIS A 221 8.71 -20.50 63.03
N PHE A 222 9.24 -21.31 62.12
CA PHE A 222 8.61 -21.61 60.84
C PHE A 222 7.20 -22.17 61.00
N ASP A 223 6.99 -23.07 61.98
CA ASP A 223 5.67 -23.67 62.25
C ASP A 223 4.68 -22.65 62.85
N GLY A 224 5.14 -21.73 63.70
CA GLY A 224 4.30 -20.66 64.26
C GLY A 224 3.95 -19.57 63.23
N ILE A 225 4.89 -19.24 62.33
CA ILE A 225 4.67 -18.32 61.21
C ILE A 225 3.67 -18.91 60.23
N LYS A 226 3.74 -20.22 59.92
CA LYS A 226 2.80 -20.93 59.05
C LYS A 226 1.37 -20.92 59.60
N VAL A 227 1.21 -21.10 60.91
CA VAL A 227 -0.11 -21.04 61.58
C VAL A 227 -0.69 -19.63 61.51
N ILE A 228 0.11 -18.59 61.74
CA ILE A 228 -0.32 -17.19 61.65
C ILE A 228 -0.64 -16.78 60.19
N SER A 229 0.17 -17.21 59.22
CA SER A 229 -0.08 -16.98 57.78
C SER A 229 -1.37 -17.67 57.32
N SER A 230 -1.60 -18.93 57.73
CA SER A 230 -2.84 -19.66 57.46
C SER A 230 -4.09 -19.01 58.10
N GLY A 231 -3.92 -18.33 59.24
CA GLY A 231 -4.99 -17.56 59.90
C GLY A 231 -5.24 -16.18 59.28
N LEU A 232 -4.28 -15.64 58.53
CA LEU A 232 -4.37 -14.36 57.79
C LEU A 232 -4.77 -14.54 56.33
N GLY A 233 -4.92 -15.78 55.84
CA GLY A 233 -5.39 -16.07 54.48
C GLY A 233 -4.36 -15.86 53.37
N VAL A 234 -3.06 -15.91 53.69
CA VAL A 234 -1.94 -16.02 52.72
C VAL A 234 -1.10 -17.22 53.05
#